data_AF-A0A7Y6CG63-F1
#
_entry.id   AF-A0A7Y6CG63-F1
#
_cell.length_a   1.000
_cell.length_b   1.000
_cell.length_c   1.000
_cell.angle_alpha   90.00
_cell.angle_beta   90.00
_cell.angle_gamma   90.00
#
_symmetry.space_group_name_H-M   'P 1'
#
loop_
_entity.id
_entity.type
_entity.pdbx_description
1 polymer ?
#
loop_
_entity_poly.entity_id
_entity_poly.type
_entity_poly.pdbx_seq_one_letter_code
_entity_poly.pdbx_strand_id
1 'polypeptide(L)'
;MRKRLQADEGFTLIELLVVIIIIGILLAIAIPSYLKFKDRANNAAAQANVRAAIPGMEAYAADHATGYTGATSALLQASYDAGIKNIRVKTANSTTYCVDSTVGNSVYKKAGPGATISSGACP
;
A
#
# COMPACT_ATOMS: atom_id res chain seq x y z
N MET A 1 -60.21 29.41 8.16
CA MET A 1 -59.17 28.48 7.67
C MET A 1 -57.99 29.30 7.12
N ARG A 2 -57.02 29.67 7.96
CA ARG A 2 -55.85 30.47 7.54
C ARG A 2 -54.86 29.55 6.83
N LYS A 3 -54.89 29.55 5.50
CA LYS A 3 -53.85 28.91 4.67
C LYS A 3 -52.52 29.62 4.95
N ARG A 4 -51.56 28.89 5.54
CA ARG A 4 -50.16 29.31 5.54
C ARG A 4 -49.67 29.15 4.11
N LEU A 5 -49.36 30.27 3.45
CA LEU A 5 -48.55 30.25 2.23
C LEU A 5 -47.14 29.86 2.69
N GLN A 6 -46.81 28.57 2.55
CA GLN A 6 -45.42 28.14 2.60
C GLN A 6 -44.71 28.81 1.42
N ALA A 7 -43.78 29.71 1.71
CA ALA A 7 -42.85 30.20 0.72
C ALA A 7 -41.87 29.05 0.45
N ASP A 8 -42.04 28.37 -0.69
CA ASP A 8 -40.99 27.50 -1.21
C ASP A 8 -39.86 28.40 -1.72
N GLU A 9 -38.90 28.68 -0.83
CA GLU A 9 -37.62 29.29 -1.18
C GLU A 9 -36.79 28.26 -1.96
N GLY A 10 -36.94 28.26 -3.28
CA GLY A 10 -36.09 27.47 -4.17
C GLY A 10 -34.68 28.06 -4.25
N PHE A 11 -33.66 27.18 -4.20
CA PHE A 11 -32.27 27.56 -4.47
C PHE A 11 -32.14 28.27 -5.82
N THR A 12 -31.39 29.37 -5.84
CA THR A 12 -31.12 30.08 -7.09
C THR A 12 -30.02 29.36 -7.90
N LEU A 13 -30.11 29.39 -9.23
CA LEU A 13 -29.07 28.83 -10.11
C LEU A 13 -27.71 29.52 -9.89
N ILE A 14 -27.72 30.80 -9.50
CA ILE A 14 -26.50 31.56 -9.21
C ILE A 14 -25.83 31.10 -7.91
N GLU A 15 -26.59 30.74 -6.87
CA GLU A 15 -26.02 30.17 -5.64
C GLU A 15 -25.28 28.87 -5.91
N LEU A 16 -25.89 27.97 -6.69
CA LEU A 16 -25.23 26.72 -7.08
C LEU A 16 -24.00 26.97 -7.96
N LEU A 17 -24.03 27.98 -8.85
CA LEU A 17 -22.89 28.34 -9.69
C LEU A 17 -21.67 28.80 -8.87
N VAL A 18 -21.88 29.68 -7.88
CA VAL A 18 -20.79 30.16 -7.04
C VAL A 18 -20.19 29.03 -6.20
N VAL A 19 -21.02 28.12 -5.69
CA VAL A 19 -20.57 26.96 -4.90
C VAL A 19 -19.68 26.04 -5.73
N ILE A 20 -20.07 25.69 -6.96
CA ILE A 20 -19.24 24.81 -7.80
C ILE A 20 -17.92 25.48 -8.22
N ILE A 21 -17.91 26.81 -8.39
CA ILE A 21 -16.68 27.57 -8.67
C ILE A 21 -15.72 27.47 -7.48
N ILE A 22 -16.20 27.70 -6.26
CA ILE A 22 -15.38 27.60 -5.05
C ILE A 22 -14.86 26.16 -4.86
N ILE A 23 -15.72 25.15 -5.01
CA ILE A 23 -15.30 23.74 -4.94
C ILE A 23 -14.27 23.41 -6.03
N GLY A 24 -14.45 23.93 -7.24
CA GLY A 24 -13.49 23.76 -8.34
C GLY A 24 -12.09 24.30 -8.01
N ILE A 25 -12.02 25.49 -7.41
CA ILE A 25 -10.76 26.10 -6.96
C ILE A 25 -10.09 25.24 -5.88
N LEU A 26 -10.86 24.77 -4.90
CA LEU A 26 -10.34 23.91 -3.83
C LEU A 26 -9.82 22.58 -4.37
N LEU A 27 -10.56 21.95 -5.29
CA LEU A 27 -10.17 20.68 -5.91
C LEU A 27 -8.89 20.80 -6.76
N ALA A 28 -8.72 21.91 -7.49
CA ALA A 28 -7.52 22.15 -8.28
C ALA A 28 -6.22 22.11 -7.45
N ILE A 29 -6.28 22.60 -6.20
CA ILE A 29 -5.13 22.57 -5.28
C ILE A 29 -5.06 21.22 -4.53
N ALA A 30 -6.20 20.67 -4.13
CA ALA A 30 -6.26 19.46 -3.30
C ALA A 30 -5.83 18.19 -4.04
N ILE A 31 -6.25 17.99 -5.29
CA ILE A 31 -5.97 16.76 -6.06
C ILE A 31 -4.47 16.48 -6.22
N PRO A 32 -3.62 17.40 -6.71
CA PRO A 32 -2.20 17.11 -6.89
C PRO A 32 -1.48 16.84 -5.57
N SER A 33 -1.89 17.50 -4.48
CA SER A 33 -1.35 17.25 -3.13
C SER A 33 -1.73 15.85 -2.62
N TYR A 34 -3.00 15.47 -2.80
CA TYR A 34 -3.51 14.17 -2.39
C TYR A 34 -2.83 13.01 -3.16
N LEU A 35 -2.64 13.16 -4.47
CA LEU A 35 -1.94 12.14 -5.28
C LEU A 35 -0.51 11.92 -4.79
N LYS A 36 0.25 13.00 -4.54
CA LYS A 36 1.61 12.90 -3.98
C LYS A 36 1.62 12.25 -2.59
N PHE A 37 0.64 12.55 -1.74
CA PHE A 37 0.52 11.91 -0.43
C PHE A 37 0.25 10.41 -0.58
N LYS A 38 -0.68 10.02 -1.46
CA LYS A 38 -1.00 8.64 -1.77
C LYS A 38 0.22 7.87 -2.28
N ASP A 39 1.01 8.46 -3.17
CA ASP A 39 2.22 7.81 -3.70
C ASP A 39 3.28 7.60 -2.62
N ARG A 40 3.47 8.59 -1.73
CA ARG A 40 4.37 8.42 -0.56
C ARG A 40 3.87 7.34 0.40
N ALA A 41 2.56 7.28 0.64
CA ALA A 41 1.95 6.25 1.48
C ALA A 41 2.13 4.85 0.86
N ASN A 42 1.93 4.72 -0.46
CA ASN A 42 2.15 3.48 -1.20
C ASN A 42 3.62 3.02 -1.14
N ASN A 43 4.57 3.94 -1.33
CA ASN A 43 6.00 3.66 -1.20
C ASN A 43 6.36 3.16 0.20
N ALA A 44 5.88 3.86 1.24
CA ALA A 44 6.12 3.46 2.62
C ALA A 44 5.50 2.10 2.94
N ALA A 45 4.27 1.84 2.48
CA ALA A 45 3.58 0.57 2.67
C ALA A 45 4.30 -0.59 1.98
N ALA A 46 4.69 -0.44 0.71
CA ALA A 46 5.42 -1.47 -0.02
C ALA A 46 6.78 -1.78 0.64
N GLN A 47 7.50 -0.75 1.09
CA GLN A 47 8.75 -0.94 1.81
C GLN A 47 8.53 -1.61 3.18
N ALA A 48 7.48 -1.24 3.91
CA ALA A 48 7.14 -1.82 5.20
C ALA A 48 6.76 -3.30 5.09
N ASN A 49 5.97 -3.68 4.08
CA ASN A 49 5.60 -5.07 3.83
C ASN A 49 6.84 -5.95 3.61
N VAL A 50 7.79 -5.49 2.78
CA VAL A 50 9.07 -6.18 2.57
C VAL A 50 9.86 -6.28 3.87
N ARG A 51 9.94 -5.20 4.67
CA ARG A 51 10.63 -5.21 5.98
C ARG A 51 10.03 -6.22 6.94
N ALA A 52 8.71 -6.31 7.00
CA ALA A 52 7.99 -7.24 7.87
C ALA A 52 8.29 -8.72 7.52
N ALA A 53 8.52 -9.02 6.24
CA ALA A 53 8.83 -10.39 5.81
C ALA A 53 10.26 -10.84 6.18
N ILE A 54 11.20 -9.92 6.41
CA ILE A 54 12.61 -10.25 6.70
C ILE A 54 12.76 -11.17 7.91
N PRO A 55 12.29 -10.81 9.13
CA PRO A 55 12.48 -11.66 10.30
C PRO A 55 11.86 -13.06 10.11
N GLY A 56 10.72 -13.16 9.41
CA GLY A 56 10.12 -14.45 9.08
C GLY A 56 11.00 -15.29 8.15
N MET A 57 11.62 -14.67 7.14
CA MET A 57 12.55 -15.38 6.24
C MET A 57 13.81 -15.86 6.95
N GLU A 58 14.40 -15.01 7.81
CA GLU A 58 15.60 -15.38 8.58
C GLU A 58 15.29 -16.48 9.60
N ALA A 59 14.13 -16.41 10.27
CA ALA A 59 13.67 -17.45 11.19
C ALA A 59 13.40 -18.77 10.45
N TYR A 60 12.76 -18.73 9.27
CA TYR A 60 12.56 -19.93 8.45
C TYR A 60 13.88 -20.62 8.11
N ALA A 61 14.89 -19.85 7.68
CA ALA A 61 16.20 -20.41 7.36
C ALA A 61 16.94 -20.95 8.59
N ALA A 62 16.69 -20.41 9.79
CA ALA A 62 17.24 -20.93 11.03
C ALA A 62 16.62 -22.28 11.42
N ASP A 63 15.32 -22.47 11.16
CA ASP A 63 14.61 -23.71 11.49
C ASP A 63 14.85 -24.85 10.48
N HIS A 64 15.24 -24.52 9.25
CA HIS A 64 15.36 -25.49 8.16
C HIS A 64 16.81 -25.67 7.72
N ALA A 65 17.31 -26.91 7.76
CA ALA A 65 18.65 -27.25 7.28
C ALA A 65 18.89 -26.93 5.79
N THR A 66 17.81 -26.72 5.02
CA THR A 66 17.85 -26.35 3.60
C THR A 66 17.86 -24.84 3.36
N GLY A 67 18.09 -24.02 4.39
CA GLY A 67 18.06 -22.55 4.31
C GLY A 67 16.67 -22.04 3.94
N TYR A 68 16.58 -21.12 2.97
CA TYR A 68 15.31 -20.52 2.55
C TYR A 68 14.48 -21.41 1.61
N THR A 69 14.99 -22.57 1.20
CA THR A 69 14.32 -23.44 0.22
C THR A 69 12.91 -23.82 0.69
N GLY A 70 11.91 -23.57 -0.16
CA GLY A 70 10.50 -23.86 0.15
C GLY A 70 9.76 -22.78 0.95
N ALA A 71 10.43 -21.68 1.32
CA ALA A 71 9.75 -20.54 1.94
C ALA A 71 8.71 -19.95 0.98
N THR A 72 7.48 -19.78 1.46
CA THR A 72 6.38 -19.14 0.74
C THR A 72 5.72 -18.11 1.62
N SER A 73 5.07 -17.11 1.05
CA SER A 73 4.37 -16.07 1.83
C SER A 73 3.29 -16.67 2.74
N ALA A 74 2.60 -17.72 2.30
CA ALA A 74 1.60 -18.41 3.11
C ALA A 74 2.21 -19.14 4.32
N LEU A 75 3.34 -19.82 4.13
CA LEU A 75 4.03 -20.53 5.21
C LEU A 75 4.61 -19.55 6.23
N LEU A 76 5.23 -18.45 5.76
CA LEU A 76 5.71 -17.38 6.64
C LEU A 76 4.57 -16.79 7.47
N GLN A 77 3.42 -16.54 6.84
CA GLN A 77 2.26 -15.98 7.52
C GLN A 77 1.67 -16.93 8.56
N ALA A 78 1.60 -18.24 8.24
CA ALA A 78 0.98 -19.23 9.11
C ALA A 78 1.88 -19.62 10.30
N SER A 79 3.19 -19.72 10.09
CA SER A 79 4.10 -20.35 11.05
C SER A 79 5.04 -19.37 11.76
N TYR A 80 5.24 -18.15 11.23
CA TYR A 80 6.21 -17.20 11.76
C TYR A 80 5.57 -15.88 12.22
N ASP A 81 4.84 -15.20 11.34
CA ASP A 81 4.16 -13.95 11.70
C ASP A 81 2.92 -13.70 10.82
N ALA A 82 1.73 -13.72 11.43
CA ALA A 82 0.45 -13.48 10.76
C ALA A 82 0.31 -12.06 10.18
N GLY A 83 1.15 -11.12 10.63
CA GLY A 83 1.29 -9.76 10.13
C GLY A 83 1.97 -9.65 8.75
N ILE A 84 2.67 -10.69 8.31
CA ILE A 84 3.28 -10.74 6.97
C ILE A 84 2.16 -10.82 5.92
N LYS A 85 1.95 -9.73 5.20
CA LYS A 85 0.90 -9.59 4.18
C LYS A 85 1.42 -8.84 2.96
N ASN A 86 0.75 -9.03 1.82
CA ASN A 86 1.00 -8.31 0.57
C ASN A 86 2.44 -8.44 0.03
N ILE A 87 3.09 -9.57 0.32
CA ILE A 87 4.42 -9.91 -0.21
C ILE A 87 4.35 -11.14 -1.12
N ARG A 88 5.30 -11.22 -2.05
CA ARG A 88 5.55 -12.39 -2.89
C ARG A 88 6.96 -12.86 -2.64
N VAL A 89 7.11 -14.15 -2.32
CA VAL A 89 8.40 -14.82 -2.32
C VAL A 89 8.64 -15.37 -3.72
N LYS A 90 9.60 -14.81 -4.46
CA LYS A 90 9.88 -15.15 -5.86
C LYS A 90 11.03 -16.13 -5.99
N THR A 91 12.04 -15.95 -5.17
CA THR A 91 13.19 -16.84 -5.07
C THR A 91 13.34 -17.26 -3.63
N ALA A 92 13.56 -18.54 -3.38
CA ALA A 92 13.92 -19.04 -2.07
C ALA A 92 14.72 -20.33 -2.26
N ASN A 93 16.02 -20.28 -2.00
CA ASN A 93 16.93 -21.41 -2.12
C ASN A 93 17.80 -21.52 -0.87
N SER A 94 18.81 -22.38 -0.88
CA SER A 94 19.62 -22.64 0.31
C SER A 94 20.44 -21.45 0.80
N THR A 95 20.75 -20.47 -0.05
CA THR A 95 21.66 -19.36 0.30
C THR A 95 21.04 -17.99 0.17
N THR A 96 19.95 -17.85 -0.60
CA THR A 96 19.33 -16.56 -0.88
C THR A 96 17.82 -16.66 -1.04
N TYR A 97 17.18 -15.51 -0.96
CA TYR A 97 15.78 -15.32 -1.25
C TYR A 97 15.53 -14.02 -1.99
N CYS A 98 14.37 -13.88 -2.59
CA CYS A 98 13.87 -12.60 -3.03
C CYS A 98 12.41 -12.47 -2.66
N VAL A 99 12.11 -11.43 -1.88
CA VAL A 99 10.74 -11.02 -1.55
C VAL A 99 10.46 -9.66 -2.14
N ASP A 100 9.28 -9.50 -2.74
CA ASP A 100 8.81 -8.20 -3.23
C ASP A 100 7.39 -7.90 -2.75
N SER A 101 7.06 -6.61 -2.68
CA SER A 101 5.73 -6.09 -2.40
C SER A 101 5.38 -5.06 -3.47
N THR A 102 4.13 -5.10 -3.93
CA THR A 102 3.55 -4.10 -4.82
C THR A 102 2.36 -3.45 -4.13
N VAL A 103 2.38 -2.12 -3.99
CA VAL A 103 1.27 -1.32 -3.46
C VAL A 103 1.03 -0.15 -4.40
N GLY A 104 -0.12 -0.15 -5.08
CA GLY A 104 -0.34 0.79 -6.20
C GLY A 104 0.73 0.59 -7.28
N ASN A 105 1.40 1.68 -7.66
CA ASN A 105 2.48 1.68 -8.65
C ASN A 105 3.87 1.46 -8.01
N SER A 106 3.94 1.38 -6.69
CA SER A 106 5.18 1.25 -5.95
C SER A 106 5.57 -0.21 -5.78
N VAL A 107 6.78 -0.57 -6.21
CA VAL A 107 7.33 -1.92 -6.03
C VAL A 107 8.68 -1.84 -5.33
N TYR A 108 8.81 -2.62 -4.25
CA TYR A 108 10.06 -2.76 -3.51
C TYR A 108 10.37 -4.23 -3.31
N LYS A 109 11.66 -4.54 -3.22
CA LYS A 109 12.18 -5.88 -2.99
C LYS A 109 13.33 -5.91 -2.02
N LYS A 110 13.60 -7.10 -1.49
CA LYS A 110 14.87 -7.47 -0.89
C LYS A 110 15.36 -8.78 -1.50
N ALA A 111 16.53 -8.73 -2.13
CA ALA A 111 17.12 -9.84 -2.86
C ALA A 111 18.30 -10.45 -2.07
N GLY A 112 17.96 -11.13 -0.99
CA GLY A 112 18.89 -11.89 -0.16
C GLY A 112 19.10 -11.30 1.24
N PRO A 113 19.70 -12.08 2.16
CA PRO A 113 19.85 -11.71 3.56
C PRO A 113 20.70 -10.45 3.75
N GLY A 114 21.81 -10.33 3.02
CA GLY A 114 22.71 -9.16 3.07
C GLY A 114 22.29 -7.95 2.22
N ALA A 115 21.24 -8.08 1.39
CA ALA A 115 20.85 -7.00 0.48
C ALA A 115 20.05 -5.89 1.19
N THR A 116 20.15 -4.66 0.71
CA THR A 116 19.24 -3.59 1.14
C THR A 116 17.90 -3.66 0.42
N ILE A 117 16.87 -3.04 0.98
CA ILE A 117 15.58 -2.93 0.30
C ILE A 117 15.72 -1.89 -0.80
N SER A 118 15.42 -2.30 -2.03
CA SER A 118 15.54 -1.48 -3.24
C SER A 118 14.23 -1.46 -4.01
N SER A 119 14.06 -0.47 -4.89
CA SER A 119 12.90 -0.40 -5.77
C SER A 119 12.98 -1.46 -6.88
N GLY A 120 11.80 -1.90 -7.34
CA GLY A 120 11.64 -2.88 -8.40
C GLY A 120 11.21 -4.27 -7.90
N ALA A 121 10.73 -5.09 -8.83
CA ALA A 121 10.30 -6.46 -8.55
C ALA A 121 11.49 -7.42 -8.47
N CYS A 122 11.29 -8.54 -7.78
CA CYS A 122 12.25 -9.64 -7.82
C CYS A 122 12.39 -10.14 -9.26
N PRO A 123 13.61 -10.56 -9.66
CA PRO A 123 13.84 -11.18 -10.97
C PRO A 123 13.02 -12.46 -11.13
#